data_AF-A0A2T6BTI6-F1
#
_entry.id   AF-A0A2T6BTI6-F1
#
_cell.length_a   1.000
_cell.length_b   1.000
_cell.length_c   1.000
_cell.angle_alpha   90.00
_cell.angle_beta   90.00
_cell.angle_gamma   90.00
#
_symmetry.space_group_name_H-M   'P 1'
#
loop_
_entity.id
_entity.type
_entity.pdbx_description
1 polymer ?
#
loop_
_entity_poly.entity_id
_entity_poly.type
_entity_poly.pdbx_seq_one_letter_code
_entity_poly.pdbx_strand_id
1 'polypeptide(L)'
;MFLHGIPYVHLVKQFPVLEADGKKDRKSASQKSDARHLVRQMGFEPIHLLRTGPGYALVECVRECLRYGDTVLAFSGLPYPRIQLSRHEWGVPRLEMGCASWILTTRDSAAGWLKRHLPRVPVLMWEEAGREGSRRDVGGSGRKRDRLSGDPDRSGPCWIS
;
A
#
# COMPACT_ATOMS: atom_id res chain seq x y z
N MET A 1 -15.03 -12.88 -3.95
CA MET A 1 -13.69 -12.33 -4.16
C MET A 1 -12.94 -12.34 -2.85
N PHE A 2 -11.61 -12.46 -2.91
CA PHE A 2 -10.71 -12.52 -1.75
C PHE A 2 -9.69 -11.40 -1.87
N LEU A 3 -9.45 -10.67 -0.79
CA LEU A 3 -8.61 -9.48 -0.77
C LEU A 3 -7.47 -9.69 0.22
N HIS A 4 -6.26 -9.29 -0.19
CA HIS A 4 -5.08 -9.31 0.67
C HIS A 4 -4.45 -7.92 0.73
N GLY A 5 -4.36 -7.36 1.93
CA GLY A 5 -3.66 -6.11 2.20
C GLY A 5 -2.18 -6.35 2.50
N ILE A 6 -1.30 -5.62 1.82
CA ILE A 6 0.15 -5.76 1.95
C ILE A 6 0.85 -4.42 1.76
N PRO A 7 1.89 -4.08 2.53
CA PRO A 7 2.70 -2.92 2.20
C PRO A 7 3.47 -3.16 0.90
N TYR A 8 3.42 -2.19 -0.01
CA TYR A 8 4.03 -2.25 -1.34
C TYR A 8 5.49 -2.72 -1.32
N VAL A 9 6.27 -2.28 -0.33
CA VAL A 9 7.67 -2.69 -0.16
C VAL A 9 7.84 -4.20 0.05
N HIS A 10 6.88 -4.86 0.71
CA HIS A 10 6.90 -6.32 0.89
C HIS A 10 6.43 -7.03 -0.37
N LEU A 11 5.43 -6.48 -1.06
CA LEU A 11 5.01 -6.97 -2.37
C LEU A 11 6.19 -7.00 -3.35
N VAL A 12 6.93 -5.91 -3.49
CA VAL A 12 8.09 -5.85 -4.39
C VAL A 12 9.16 -6.86 -4.01
N LYS A 13 9.44 -7.03 -2.70
CA LYS A 13 10.47 -7.96 -2.21
C LYS A 13 10.14 -9.43 -2.49
N GLN A 14 8.87 -9.79 -2.47
CA GLN A 14 8.42 -11.17 -2.67
C GLN A 14 7.91 -11.43 -4.09
N PHE A 15 7.97 -10.45 -4.99
CA PHE A 15 7.51 -10.66 -6.36
C PHE A 15 8.31 -11.79 -7.05
N PRO A 16 7.66 -12.73 -7.79
CA PRO A 16 6.25 -12.72 -8.23
C PRO A 16 5.27 -13.48 -7.32
N VAL A 17 5.76 -14.09 -6.24
CA VAL A 17 5.02 -15.05 -5.42
C VAL A 17 5.07 -14.63 -3.97
N LEU A 18 3.91 -14.31 -3.39
CA LEU A 18 3.81 -14.18 -1.95
C LEU A 18 3.85 -15.56 -1.32
N GLU A 19 4.76 -15.74 -0.39
CA GLU A 19 4.83 -16.91 0.48
C GLU A 19 4.69 -16.42 1.93
N ALA A 20 4.09 -17.24 2.76
CA ALA A 20 4.00 -16.92 4.18
C ALA A 20 5.40 -16.95 4.81
N ASP A 21 6.01 -15.78 4.89
CA ASP A 21 7.36 -15.65 5.41
C ASP A 21 7.31 -15.72 6.94
N GLY A 22 7.68 -16.89 7.48
CA GLY A 22 7.72 -17.17 8.92
C GLY A 22 8.66 -16.25 9.73
N LYS A 23 9.46 -15.42 9.04
CA LYS A 23 10.46 -14.51 9.58
C LYS A 23 9.97 -13.07 9.81
N LYS A 24 8.70 -12.86 10.18
CA LYS A 24 8.31 -11.56 10.75
C LYS A 24 9.01 -11.38 12.11
N ASP A 25 10.13 -10.66 12.10
CA ASP A 25 11.00 -10.32 13.25
C ASP A 25 10.31 -9.56 14.40
N ARG A 26 9.02 -9.23 14.28
CA ARG A 26 8.24 -8.52 15.28
C ARG A 26 6.83 -9.08 15.50
N LYS A 27 6.70 -10.40 15.61
CA LYS A 27 5.45 -10.98 16.14
C LYS A 27 5.38 -10.82 17.66
N SER A 28 4.27 -10.28 18.15
CA SER A 28 3.96 -10.29 19.59
C SER A 28 3.91 -11.73 20.13
N ALA A 29 4.01 -11.92 21.44
CA ALA A 29 3.94 -13.27 22.03
C ALA A 29 2.63 -14.01 21.66
N SER A 30 1.51 -13.29 21.57
CA SER A 30 0.23 -13.84 21.11
C SER A 30 0.25 -14.26 19.64
N GLN A 31 0.77 -13.41 18.75
CA GLN A 31 0.92 -13.72 17.32
C GLN A 31 1.89 -14.89 17.09
N LYS A 32 2.93 -15.04 17.92
CA LYS A 32 3.83 -16.21 17.88
C LYS A 32 3.13 -17.49 18.31
N SER A 33 2.30 -17.44 19.36
CA SER A 33 1.55 -18.60 19.82
C SER A 33 0.53 -19.05 18.76
N ASP A 34 -0.21 -18.11 18.20
CA ASP A 34 -1.22 -18.36 17.18
C ASP A 34 -0.58 -18.93 15.90
N ALA A 35 0.51 -18.32 15.42
CA ALA A 35 1.29 -18.86 14.30
C ALA A 35 1.83 -20.27 14.59
N ARG A 36 2.31 -20.55 15.81
CA ARG A 36 2.75 -21.90 16.20
C ARG A 36 1.60 -22.91 16.29
N HIS A 37 0.39 -22.47 16.63
CA HIS A 37 -0.79 -23.32 16.61
C HIS A 37 -1.21 -23.65 15.17
N LEU A 38 -1.23 -22.64 14.29
CA LEU A 38 -1.55 -22.83 12.88
C LEU A 38 -0.52 -23.71 12.16
N VAL A 39 0.78 -23.50 12.38
CA VAL A 39 1.84 -24.39 11.84
C VAL A 39 1.69 -25.81 12.38
N ARG A 40 1.36 -25.99 13.66
CA ARG A 40 1.17 -27.33 14.24
C ARG A 40 -0.07 -28.05 13.72
N GLN A 41 -1.15 -27.33 13.43
CA GLN A 41 -2.39 -27.92 12.93
C GLN A 41 -2.41 -28.11 11.41
N MET A 42 -1.70 -27.27 10.65
CA MET A 42 -1.79 -27.22 9.19
C MET A 42 -0.47 -27.43 8.45
N GLY A 43 0.66 -27.43 9.14
CA GLY A 43 1.99 -27.55 8.55
C GLY A 43 2.57 -26.25 8.00
N PHE A 44 1.82 -25.14 7.98
CA PHE A 44 2.29 -23.84 7.48
C PHE A 44 1.61 -22.65 8.16
N GLU A 45 2.25 -21.47 8.11
CA GLU A 45 1.61 -20.20 8.46
C GLU A 45 0.87 -19.67 7.24
N PRO A 46 -0.41 -19.27 7.31
CA PRO A 46 -1.13 -18.84 6.12
C PRO A 46 -0.86 -17.37 5.76
N ILE A 47 -0.95 -17.06 4.47
CA ILE A 47 -1.26 -15.72 3.97
C ILE A 47 -2.77 -15.51 4.18
N HIS A 48 -3.12 -14.45 4.91
CA HIS A 48 -4.50 -14.14 5.30
C HIS A 48 -5.19 -13.30 4.22
N LEU A 49 -6.40 -13.70 3.82
CA LEU A 49 -7.24 -12.99 2.86
C LEU A 49 -8.65 -12.79 3.42
N LEU A 50 -9.21 -11.61 3.19
CA LEU A 50 -10.59 -11.29 3.52
C LEU A 50 -11.52 -11.61 2.35
N ARG A 51 -12.60 -12.34 2.62
CA ARG A 51 -13.65 -12.66 1.65
C ARG A 51 -14.80 -11.67 1.78
N THR A 52 -15.05 -10.91 0.72
CA THR A 52 -16.27 -10.10 0.60
C THR A 52 -17.49 -10.97 0.27
N GLY A 53 -18.66 -10.55 0.75
CA GLY A 53 -19.95 -11.18 0.50
C GLY A 53 -21.12 -10.39 1.11
N PRO A 54 -22.34 -10.95 1.13
CA PRO A 54 -23.54 -10.25 1.59
C PRO A 54 -23.48 -9.69 3.02
N GLY A 55 -22.65 -10.27 3.89
CA GLY A 55 -22.44 -9.81 5.26
C GLY A 55 -21.12 -9.06 5.49
N TYR A 56 -20.35 -8.78 4.44
CA TYR A 56 -19.11 -8.01 4.54
C TYR A 56 -18.78 -7.34 3.20
N ALA A 57 -19.11 -6.05 3.10
CA ALA A 57 -19.12 -5.34 1.84
C ALA A 57 -17.70 -5.13 1.29
N LEU A 58 -17.57 -5.01 -0.03
CA LEU A 58 -16.27 -4.86 -0.68
C LEU A 58 -15.49 -3.64 -0.15
N VAL A 59 -16.16 -2.50 0.02
CA VAL A 59 -15.56 -1.27 0.53
C VAL A 59 -15.01 -1.46 1.95
N GLU A 60 -15.75 -2.18 2.79
CA GLU A 60 -15.31 -2.50 4.16
C GLU A 60 -14.11 -3.44 4.14
N CYS A 61 -14.12 -4.48 3.30
CA CYS A 61 -12.97 -5.36 3.11
C CYS A 61 -11.73 -4.58 2.65
N VAL A 62 -11.87 -3.67 1.67
CA VAL A 62 -10.77 -2.84 1.18
C VAL A 62 -10.20 -1.98 2.30
N ARG A 63 -11.06 -1.29 3.07
CA ARG A 63 -10.63 -0.47 4.21
C ARG A 63 -9.87 -1.29 5.24
N GLU A 64 -10.39 -2.45 5.62
CA GLU A 64 -9.72 -3.32 6.58
C GLU A 64 -8.39 -3.87 6.04
N CYS A 65 -8.32 -4.26 4.76
CA CYS A 65 -7.05 -4.63 4.12
C CYS A 65 -6.03 -3.47 4.14
N LEU A 66 -6.46 -2.24 3.89
CA LEU A 66 -5.60 -1.05 3.91
C LEU A 66 -5.09 -0.68 5.31
N ARG A 67 -5.62 -1.28 6.39
CA ARG A 67 -5.03 -1.14 7.73
C ARG A 67 -3.71 -1.89 7.88
N TYR A 68 -3.45 -2.89 7.02
CA TYR A 68 -2.24 -3.71 7.04
C TYR A 68 -1.17 -3.23 6.05
N GLY A 69 -1.54 -2.41 5.07
CA GLY A 69 -0.63 -1.97 4.01
C GLY A 69 -1.24 -0.93 3.09
N ASP A 70 -0.44 -0.46 2.13
CA ASP A 70 -0.82 0.57 1.15
C ASP A 70 -1.26 -0.02 -0.20
N THR A 71 -1.31 -1.35 -0.31
CA THR A 71 -1.66 -2.08 -1.53
C THR A 71 -2.58 -3.25 -1.22
N VAL A 72 -3.59 -3.45 -2.05
CA VAL A 72 -4.56 -4.54 -1.97
C VAL A 72 -4.51 -5.34 -3.25
N LEU A 73 -4.30 -6.66 -3.12
CA LEU A 73 -4.45 -7.63 -4.20
C LEU A 73 -5.80 -8.31 -4.09
N ALA A 74 -6.56 -8.35 -5.18
CA ALA A 74 -7.86 -9.02 -5.20
C ALA A 74 -7.83 -10.24 -6.10
N PHE A 75 -8.44 -11.33 -5.64
CA PHE A 75 -8.47 -12.61 -6.32
C PHE A 75 -9.91 -13.11 -6.46
N SER A 76 -10.26 -13.63 -7.64
CA SER A 76 -11.57 -14.24 -7.91
C SER A 76 -11.75 -15.56 -7.12
N GLY A 77 -10.67 -16.32 -6.93
CA GLY A 77 -10.61 -17.56 -6.17
C GLY A 77 -9.28 -17.73 -5.43
N LEU A 78 -9.19 -18.79 -4.61
CA LEU A 78 -7.99 -19.13 -3.86
C LEU A 78 -7.44 -20.50 -4.30
N PRO A 79 -6.11 -20.64 -4.48
CA PRO A 79 -5.49 -21.92 -4.79
C PRO A 79 -5.69 -22.92 -3.63
N TYR A 80 -5.52 -24.21 -3.91
CA TYR A 80 -5.36 -25.23 -2.86
C TYR A 80 -3.87 -25.40 -2.51
N PRO A 81 -3.54 -25.77 -1.26
CA PRO A 81 -4.44 -25.91 -0.12
C PRO A 81 -4.92 -24.54 0.40
N ARG A 82 -6.19 -24.48 0.80
CA ARG A 82 -6.78 -23.31 1.45
C ARG A 82 -7.55 -23.74 2.68
N ILE A 83 -7.54 -22.90 3.71
CA ILE A 83 -8.32 -23.08 4.91
C ILE A 83 -9.20 -21.85 5.17
N GLN A 84 -10.36 -22.08 5.77
CA GLN A 84 -11.15 -21.00 6.34
C GLN A 84 -10.73 -20.80 7.80
N LEU A 85 -10.18 -19.62 8.11
CA LEU A 85 -9.72 -19.25 9.45
C LEU A 85 -10.84 -18.65 10.29
N SER A 86 -11.75 -17.90 9.64
CA SER A 86 -12.94 -17.34 10.27
C SER A 86 -14.07 -17.17 9.24
N ARG A 87 -15.21 -16.61 9.64
CA ARG A 87 -16.36 -16.37 8.74
C ARG A 87 -15.97 -15.63 7.45
N HIS A 88 -15.06 -14.65 7.58
CA HIS A 88 -14.63 -13.79 6.47
C HIS A 88 -13.16 -13.95 6.12
N GLU A 89 -12.41 -14.81 6.80
CA GLU A 89 -10.96 -14.90 6.64
C GLU A 89 -10.53 -16.27 6.16
N TRP A 90 -9.64 -16.27 5.19
CA TRP A 90 -9.10 -17.47 4.54
C TRP A 90 -7.58 -17.43 4.54
N GLY A 91 -6.98 -18.61 4.63
CA GLY A 91 -5.55 -18.81 4.64
C GLY A 91 -5.08 -19.67 3.48
N VAL A 92 -3.98 -19.28 2.83
CA VAL A 92 -3.28 -20.07 1.81
C VAL A 92 -1.76 -20.02 2.06
N PRO A 93 -0.98 -21.05 1.70
CA PRO A 93 0.47 -21.03 1.93
C PRO A 93 1.19 -20.06 0.99
N ARG A 94 0.63 -19.86 -0.21
CA ARG A 94 1.26 -19.19 -1.34
C ARG A 94 0.23 -18.51 -2.23
N LEU A 95 0.58 -17.35 -2.78
CA LEU A 95 -0.19 -16.64 -3.79
C LEU A 95 0.69 -16.19 -4.93
N GLU A 96 0.25 -16.44 -6.16
CA GLU A 96 0.86 -15.86 -7.35
C GLU A 96 0.23 -14.50 -7.62
N MET A 97 1.03 -13.43 -7.55
CA MET A 97 0.53 -12.07 -7.71
C MET A 97 -0.06 -11.82 -9.11
N GLY A 98 0.44 -12.55 -10.12
CA GLY A 98 -0.06 -12.52 -11.49
C GLY A 98 -1.50 -13.00 -11.66
N CYS A 99 -2.04 -13.76 -10.70
CA CYS A 99 -3.42 -14.23 -10.70
C CYS A 99 -4.41 -13.25 -10.07
N ALA A 100 -3.92 -12.08 -9.60
CA ALA A 100 -4.81 -11.04 -9.11
C ALA A 100 -5.74 -10.56 -10.24
N SER A 101 -7.02 -10.40 -9.92
CA SER A 101 -8.04 -9.87 -10.81
C SER A 101 -7.96 -8.35 -10.93
N TRP A 102 -7.48 -7.68 -9.87
CA TRP A 102 -7.13 -6.26 -9.85
C TRP A 102 -6.26 -5.96 -8.65
N ILE A 103 -5.58 -4.81 -8.71
CA ILE A 103 -4.75 -4.26 -7.66
C ILE A 103 -5.25 -2.86 -7.36
N LEU A 104 -5.28 -2.52 -6.08
CA LEU A 104 -5.61 -1.20 -5.61
C LEU A 104 -4.45 -0.70 -4.74
N THR A 105 -4.04 0.56 -4.91
CA THR A 105 -2.99 1.15 -4.09
C THR A 105 -3.33 2.59 -3.72
N THR A 106 -2.91 3.00 -2.52
CA THR A 106 -2.95 4.41 -2.09
C THR A 106 -1.66 5.16 -2.43
N ARG A 107 -0.69 4.49 -3.06
CA ARG A 107 0.65 5.00 -3.29
C ARG A 107 0.91 5.29 -4.77
N ASP A 108 0.96 6.57 -5.13
CA ASP A 108 1.23 7.02 -6.50
C ASP A 108 2.50 6.39 -7.09
N SER A 109 3.58 6.31 -6.28
CA SER A 109 4.86 5.76 -6.71
C SER A 109 4.82 4.25 -7.00
N ALA A 110 3.82 3.51 -6.50
CA ALA A 110 3.69 2.07 -6.72
C ALA A 110 3.10 1.75 -8.10
N ALA A 111 2.19 2.60 -8.61
CA ALA A 111 1.42 2.33 -9.82
C ALA A 111 2.32 2.04 -11.03
N GLY A 112 3.40 2.80 -11.21
CA GLY A 112 4.33 2.61 -12.33
C GLY A 112 5.04 1.25 -12.29
N TRP A 113 5.47 0.81 -11.09
CA TRP A 113 6.11 -0.50 -10.94
C TRP A 113 5.11 -1.63 -11.16
N LEU A 114 3.91 -1.53 -10.55
CA LEU A 114 2.85 -2.54 -10.68
C LEU A 114 2.43 -2.73 -12.13
N LYS A 115 2.22 -1.65 -12.89
CA LYS A 115 1.87 -1.72 -14.32
C LYS A 115 2.97 -2.38 -15.16
N ARG A 116 4.25 -2.20 -14.82
CA ARG A 116 5.36 -2.84 -15.55
C ARG A 116 5.48 -4.33 -15.26
N HIS A 117 5.27 -4.75 -14.02
CA HIS A 117 5.50 -6.14 -13.59
C HIS A 117 4.25 -7.01 -13.66
N LEU A 118 3.06 -6.39 -13.62
CA LEU A 118 1.75 -7.03 -13.71
C LEU A 118 0.92 -6.36 -14.80
N PRO A 119 1.38 -6.34 -16.07
CA PRO A 119 0.79 -5.53 -17.13
C PRO A 119 -0.64 -5.94 -17.52
N ARG A 120 -1.05 -7.17 -17.17
CA ARG A 120 -2.39 -7.70 -17.43
C ARG A 120 -3.36 -7.50 -16.28
N VAL A 121 -2.90 -6.99 -15.15
CA VAL A 121 -3.72 -6.80 -13.96
C VAL A 121 -4.10 -5.31 -13.86
N PRO A 122 -5.39 -4.96 -13.84
CA PRO A 122 -5.82 -3.58 -13.62
C PRO A 122 -5.28 -3.01 -12.30
N VAL A 123 -4.68 -1.82 -12.37
CA VAL A 123 -4.17 -1.10 -11.19
C VAL A 123 -5.01 0.16 -10.97
N LEU A 124 -5.68 0.22 -9.82
CA LEU A 124 -6.56 1.30 -9.41
C LEU A 124 -5.90 2.12 -8.29
N MET A 125 -6.12 3.43 -8.31
CA MET A 125 -5.78 4.31 -7.19
C MET A 125 -6.96 4.36 -6.22
N TRP A 126 -6.67 4.27 -4.92
CA TRP A 126 -7.68 4.47 -3.89
C TRP A 126 -7.58 5.86 -3.29
N GLU A 127 -8.65 6.61 -3.47
CA GLU A 127 -8.85 7.91 -2.85
C GLU A 127 -10.00 7.77 -1.87
N GLU A 128 -9.72 7.97 -0.58
CA GLU A 128 -10.78 8.01 0.41
C GLU A 128 -11.50 9.35 0.26
N ALA A 129 -12.78 9.30 -0.12
CA ALA A 129 -13.66 10.47 -0.20
C ALA A 129 -13.67 11.18 1.16
N GLY A 130 -12.98 12.31 1.25
CA GLY A 130 -12.77 13.05 2.51
C GLY A 130 -11.37 13.66 2.68
N ARG A 131 -10.39 13.38 1.82
CA ARG A 131 -9.10 14.12 1.77
C ARG A 131 -9.10 15.28 0.78
N GLU A 132 -10.24 15.92 0.59
CA GLU A 132 -10.35 17.16 -0.16
C GLU A 132 -9.92 18.34 0.75
N GLY A 133 -8.62 18.46 0.97
CA GLY A 133 -8.10 19.46 1.91
C GLY A 133 -6.60 19.43 2.23
N SER A 134 -5.72 19.16 1.28
CA SER A 134 -4.29 19.53 1.42
C SER A 134 -3.53 19.53 0.08
N ARG A 135 -4.11 20.14 -0.96
CA ARG A 135 -3.40 20.49 -2.19
C ARG A 135 -3.86 21.88 -2.66
N ARG A 136 -3.47 22.90 -1.88
CA ARG A 136 -3.42 24.34 -2.20
C ARG A 136 -2.45 24.93 -1.16
N ASP A 137 -1.37 25.66 -1.41
CA ASP A 137 -0.81 26.29 -2.59
C ASP A 137 0.71 26.41 -2.35
N VAL A 138 1.55 25.92 -3.26
CA VAL A 138 2.92 26.42 -3.39
C VAL A 138 3.01 27.06 -4.76
N GLY A 139 2.33 28.20 -4.88
CA GLY A 139 2.34 29.06 -6.05
C GLY A 139 2.55 30.48 -5.55
N GLY A 140 3.75 31.01 -5.76
CA GLY A 140 4.11 32.36 -5.35
C GLY A 140 3.28 33.42 -6.06
N SER A 141 3.05 34.54 -5.37
CA SER A 141 2.83 35.83 -6.00
C SER A 141 3.15 36.92 -4.99
N GLY A 142 4.08 37.79 -5.37
CA GLY A 142 4.63 38.82 -4.51
C GLY A 142 3.64 39.93 -4.16
N ARG A 143 3.94 40.64 -3.08
CA ARG A 143 3.51 42.02 -2.86
C ARG A 143 4.56 42.78 -2.06
N LYS A 144 5.36 43.53 -2.82
CA LYS A 144 5.75 44.94 -2.62
C LYS A 144 5.34 45.55 -1.27
N ARG A 145 6.31 46.03 -0.50
CA ARG A 145 6.14 47.19 0.37
C ARG A 145 7.45 47.97 0.48
N ASP A 146 7.37 49.19 -0.02
CA ASP A 146 8.37 50.25 0.06
C ASP A 146 8.56 50.72 1.51
N ARG A 147 9.81 51.05 1.92
CA ARG A 147 10.27 52.43 2.17
C ARG A 147 11.54 52.47 3.03
N LEU A 148 12.54 53.15 2.43
CA LEU A 148 13.39 54.21 2.98
C LEU A 148 14.22 53.93 4.23
N SER A 149 15.55 53.95 4.07
CA SER A 149 16.38 55.10 4.50
C SER A 149 17.87 54.80 4.32
N GLY A 150 18.63 55.74 3.74
CA GLY A 150 20.08 55.85 3.96
C GLY A 150 20.94 55.88 2.69
N ASP A 151 21.03 57.06 2.06
CA ASP A 151 22.28 57.52 1.42
C ASP A 151 23.32 57.75 2.54
N PRO A 152 24.63 57.55 2.33
CA PRO A 152 25.36 58.41 1.40
C PRO A 152 26.48 57.72 0.57
N ASP A 153 26.59 58.17 -0.67
CA ASP A 153 27.81 58.75 -1.26
C ASP A 153 29.13 57.94 -1.19
N ARG A 154 29.59 57.44 -2.34
CA ARG A 154 30.96 57.65 -2.87
C ARG A 154 31.20 56.98 -4.22
N SER A 155 31.29 57.83 -5.25
CA SER A 155 32.38 57.89 -6.23
C SER A 155 33.04 56.59 -6.76
N GLY A 156 32.92 56.39 -8.08
CA GLY A 156 33.98 55.78 -8.91
C GLY A 156 33.50 54.77 -9.97
N PRO A 157 33.63 55.04 -11.28
CA PRO A 157 33.41 54.06 -12.34
C PRO A 157 34.71 53.29 -12.63
N CYS A 158 34.67 52.00 -12.99
CA CYS A 158 35.69 51.37 -13.84
C CYS A 158 35.47 49.86 -14.15
N TRP A 159 35.32 49.61 -15.47
CA TRP A 159 35.71 48.44 -16.28
C TRP A 159 34.94 47.11 -16.25
N ILE A 160 34.37 46.81 -17.41
CA ILE A 160 34.25 45.47 -18.01
C ILE A 160 35.53 45.21 -18.82
N SER A 161 36.26 44.14 -18.50
CA SER A 161 36.94 43.18 -19.39
C SER A 161 38.00 42.42 -18.58
#